data_AF-A0A6P8MW96-F1
#
_entry.id   AF-A0A6P8MW96-F1
#
_cell.length_a   1.000
_cell.length_b   1.000
_cell.length_c   1.000
_cell.angle_alpha   90.00
_cell.angle_beta   90.00
_cell.angle_gamma   90.00
#
_symmetry.space_group_name_H-M   'P 1'
#
loop_
_entity.id
_entity.type
_entity.pdbx_description
1 polymer ?
#
loop_
_entity_poly.entity_id
_entity_poly.type
_entity_poly.pdbx_seq_one_letter_code
_entity_poly.pdbx_strand_id
1 'polypeptide(L)'
;MLKSILVEECTRTKLAPSLEKVLNDLDRESTHHDYIVALIIVLLAEAGFYLSSSYSDRPQCPKLLYIPKSWKSRDTGIYEMYFQLESVPDVECKLVVVPLGDTLILNFFPLMDGKTTYSISVQTLKYVNPYSSDLCGRYMNLKAISHRFKDQLSTPVRKDLFIKAGVMGPSLQTIPIELKFRILRLLDAYSVTKMAQCCREFRDICSESQLWKDLLYRDFPGCYRTVSNGKDCYRFRSHHEEVTTHTRPTLDP
;
A
#
# COMPACT_ATOMS: atom_id res chain seq x y z
N MET A 1 -3.52 22.40 14.93
CA MET A 1 -3.23 21.09 14.30
C MET A 1 -1.70 20.96 14.25
N LEU A 2 -1.08 20.38 15.29
CA LEU A 2 0.38 20.27 15.37
C LEU A 2 0.84 19.28 14.30
N LYS A 3 1.69 19.75 13.39
CA LYS A 3 2.33 18.96 12.34
C LYS A 3 3.07 17.79 12.99
N SER A 4 2.46 16.60 13.00
CA SER A 4 3.10 15.40 13.52
C SER A 4 4.24 15.04 12.56
N ILE A 5 5.46 15.09 13.06
CA ILE A 5 6.64 14.59 12.35
C ILE A 5 6.39 13.09 12.12
N LEU A 6 6.44 12.68 10.87
CA LEU A 6 6.35 11.26 10.52
C LEU A 6 7.63 10.54 10.94
N VAL A 7 7.54 9.25 11.21
CA VAL A 7 8.69 8.39 11.57
C VAL A 7 9.79 8.45 10.51
N GLU A 8 9.43 8.66 9.24
CA GLU A 8 10.39 8.81 8.14
C GLU A 8 11.17 10.12 8.15
N GLU A 9 10.67 11.15 8.84
CA GLU A 9 11.30 12.46 9.02
C GLU A 9 12.16 12.52 10.29
N CYS A 10 12.22 11.44 11.06
CA CYS A 10 13.09 11.33 12.23
C CYS A 10 14.56 11.43 11.81
N THR A 11 15.27 12.37 12.41
CA THR A 11 16.71 12.53 12.28
C THR A 11 17.42 12.06 13.55
N ARG A 12 18.74 11.89 13.49
CA ARG A 12 19.56 11.49 14.66
C ARG A 12 19.42 12.43 15.86
N THR A 13 18.86 13.63 15.67
CA THR A 13 18.66 14.65 16.70
C THR A 13 17.19 14.89 17.06
N LYS A 14 16.24 14.34 16.29
CA LYS A 14 14.81 14.61 16.48
C LYS A 14 13.97 13.39 16.15
N LEU A 15 13.28 12.86 17.15
CA LEU A 15 12.37 11.74 17.00
C LEU A 15 10.92 12.24 16.83
N ALA A 16 10.07 11.40 16.23
CA ALA A 16 8.64 11.66 16.17
C ALA A 16 8.05 11.56 17.58
N PRO A 17 7.21 12.51 18.01
CA PRO A 17 6.63 12.52 19.37
C PRO A 17 5.76 11.28 19.63
N SER A 18 5.19 10.69 18.57
CA SER A 18 4.46 9.41 18.61
C SER A 18 5.38 8.25 18.98
N LEU A 19 6.60 8.22 18.42
CA LEU A 19 7.58 7.19 18.71
C LEU A 19 8.19 7.39 20.11
N GLU A 20 8.45 8.63 20.52
CA GLU A 20 8.97 8.91 21.87
C GLU A 20 8.01 8.42 22.97
N LYS A 21 6.69 8.64 22.79
CA LYS A 21 5.68 8.14 23.72
C LYS A 21 5.70 6.62 23.85
N VAL A 22 5.68 5.92 22.72
CA VAL A 22 5.71 4.45 22.69
C VAL A 22 7.02 3.92 23.29
N LEU A 23 8.15 4.61 23.05
CA LEU A 23 9.44 4.26 23.62
C LEU A 23 9.53 4.45 25.14
N ASN A 24 8.85 5.46 25.68
CA ASN A 24 8.78 5.67 27.13
C ASN A 24 7.92 4.61 27.83
N ASP A 25 6.99 3.98 27.10
CA ASP A 25 6.17 2.88 27.60
C ASP A 25 6.88 1.52 27.53
N LEU A 26 8.06 1.42 26.90
CA LEU A 26 8.86 0.19 26.83
C LEU A 26 9.61 -0.09 28.14
N ASP A 27 9.65 -1.36 28.54
CA ASP A 27 10.41 -1.81 29.70
C ASP A 27 11.93 -1.64 29.50
N ARG A 28 12.67 -1.48 30.59
CA ARG A 28 14.14 -1.28 30.57
C ARG A 28 14.92 -2.48 30.01
N GLU A 29 14.32 -3.67 29.96
CA GLU A 29 14.94 -4.89 29.40
C GLU A 29 14.54 -5.16 27.94
N SER A 30 14.09 -4.13 27.22
CA SER A 30 13.66 -4.26 25.83
C SER A 30 14.79 -4.69 24.90
N THR A 31 14.52 -5.73 24.11
CA THR A 31 15.42 -6.23 23.08
C THR A 31 15.33 -5.38 21.82
N HIS A 32 16.30 -5.54 20.91
CA HIS A 32 16.25 -4.89 19.59
C HIS A 32 14.99 -5.26 18.78
N HIS A 33 14.37 -6.42 19.05
CA HIS A 33 13.09 -6.80 18.44
C HIS A 33 11.94 -5.96 18.96
N ASP A 34 11.89 -5.71 20.27
CA ASP A 34 10.84 -4.93 20.92
C ASP A 34 10.82 -3.49 20.37
N TYR A 35 11.99 -2.90 20.10
CA TYR A 35 12.11 -1.60 19.44
C TYR A 35 11.54 -1.58 18.01
N ILE A 36 11.78 -2.63 17.22
CA ILE A 36 11.20 -2.72 15.87
C ILE A 36 9.69 -2.88 15.92
N VAL A 37 9.17 -3.69 16.85
CA VAL A 37 7.71 -3.87 17.00
C VAL A 37 7.04 -2.56 17.44
N ALA A 38 7.65 -1.81 18.37
CA ALA A 38 7.19 -0.46 18.72
C ALA A 38 7.17 0.48 17.51
N LEU A 39 8.21 0.44 16.68
CA LEU A 39 8.26 1.21 15.43
C LEU A 39 7.11 0.85 14.48
N ILE A 40 6.82 -0.44 14.34
CA ILE A 40 5.74 -0.96 13.49
C ILE A 40 4.36 -0.47 13.95
N ILE A 41 4.11 -0.44 15.26
CA ILE A 41 2.86 0.09 15.83
C ILE A 41 2.67 1.56 15.41
N VAL A 42 3.72 2.37 15.48
CA VAL A 42 3.66 3.78 15.06
C VAL A 42 3.44 3.91 13.55
N LEU A 43 4.13 3.11 12.74
CA LEU A 43 3.96 3.11 11.28
C LEU A 43 2.53 2.71 10.85
N LEU A 44 1.91 1.78 11.58
CA LEU A 44 0.51 1.39 11.37
C LEU A 44 -0.45 2.52 11.75
N ALA A 45 -0.21 3.21 12.86
CA ALA A 45 -0.99 4.38 13.26
C ALA A 45 -0.89 5.53 12.26
N GLU A 46 0.29 5.79 11.69
CA GLU A 46 0.46 6.76 10.61
C GLU A 46 -0.34 6.40 9.35
N ALA A 47 -0.54 5.11 9.11
CA ALA A 47 -1.36 4.62 8.01
C ALA A 47 -2.87 4.60 8.31
N GLY A 48 -3.28 4.98 9.52
CA GLY A 48 -4.68 5.04 9.97
C GLY A 48 -5.20 3.76 10.63
N PHE A 49 -4.31 2.83 10.98
CA PHE A 49 -4.66 1.63 11.74
C PHE A 49 -4.48 1.85 13.25
N TYR A 50 -5.47 1.45 14.03
CA TYR A 50 -5.49 1.60 15.48
C TYR A 50 -5.68 0.25 16.16
N LEU A 51 -5.15 0.08 17.36
CA LEU A 51 -5.28 -1.17 18.10
C LEU A 51 -6.76 -1.45 18.41
N SER A 52 -7.21 -2.70 18.17
CA SER A 52 -8.58 -3.11 18.44
C SER A 52 -8.88 -3.04 19.95
N SER A 53 -10.12 -2.67 20.27
CA SER A 53 -10.62 -2.45 21.64
C SER A 53 -10.48 -3.68 22.55
N SER A 54 -10.26 -4.89 22.02
CA SER A 54 -10.07 -6.10 22.84
C SER A 54 -8.84 -6.04 23.76
N TYR A 55 -7.91 -5.11 23.52
CA TYR A 55 -6.70 -4.90 24.33
C TYR A 55 -6.80 -3.72 25.30
N SER A 56 -7.88 -2.95 25.25
CA SER A 56 -8.07 -1.77 26.09
C SER A 56 -9.00 -2.06 27.27
N ASP A 57 -8.44 -2.12 28.47
CA ASP A 57 -9.15 -2.03 29.75
C ASP A 57 -9.61 -0.58 30.05
N ARG A 58 -9.54 0.31 29.05
CA ARG A 58 -9.86 1.74 29.15
C ARG A 58 -10.83 2.15 28.04
N PRO A 59 -11.82 2.99 28.35
CA PRO A 59 -12.80 3.42 27.37
C PRO A 59 -12.15 4.32 26.32
N GLN A 60 -12.31 3.91 25.06
CA GLN A 60 -12.46 4.75 23.86
C GLN A 60 -11.55 5.98 23.75
N CYS A 61 -10.27 5.74 23.46
CA CYS A 61 -9.44 6.71 22.77
C CYS A 61 -8.75 6.01 21.60
N PRO A 62 -9.37 5.93 20.40
CA PRO A 62 -8.77 5.29 19.24
C PRO A 62 -7.43 5.94 18.81
N LYS A 63 -7.07 7.10 19.36
CA LYS A 63 -5.90 7.90 18.98
C LYS A 63 -4.71 7.81 19.94
N LEU A 64 -4.79 7.00 20.99
CA LEU A 64 -3.67 6.82 21.91
C LEU A 64 -2.79 5.66 21.43
N LEU A 65 -1.57 6.01 21.04
CA LEU A 65 -0.48 5.07 20.82
C LEU A 65 0.02 4.60 22.19
N TYR A 66 -0.18 3.31 22.49
CA TYR A 66 0.38 2.65 23.67
C TYR A 66 0.75 1.22 23.31
N ILE A 67 1.63 0.61 24.10
CA ILE A 67 2.01 -0.79 23.94
C ILE A 67 1.02 -1.67 24.73
N PRO A 68 0.30 -2.61 24.08
CA PRO A 68 -0.61 -3.51 24.78
C PRO A 68 0.15 -4.40 25.78
N LYS A 69 -0.39 -4.65 26.97
CA LYS A 69 0.31 -5.48 27.98
C LYS A 69 0.47 -6.96 27.56
N SER A 70 -0.42 -7.49 26.72
CA SER A 70 -0.42 -8.88 26.22
C SER A 70 0.12 -9.01 24.79
N TRP A 71 0.84 -8.00 24.30
CA TRP A 71 1.39 -7.97 22.95
C TRP A 71 2.46 -9.03 22.65
N LYS A 72 3.12 -9.58 23.68
CA LYS A 72 4.22 -10.55 23.57
C LYS A 72 3.88 -11.81 24.36
N SER A 73 3.86 -12.95 23.69
CA SER A 73 3.71 -14.25 24.34
C SER A 73 4.99 -14.59 25.10
N ARG A 74 4.90 -14.83 26.41
CA ARG A 74 6.05 -15.14 27.27
C ARG A 74 6.70 -16.49 26.89
N ASP A 75 5.91 -17.43 26.39
CA ASP A 75 6.37 -18.80 26.11
C ASP A 75 7.02 -18.93 24.73
N THR A 76 6.53 -18.19 23.73
CA THR A 76 6.97 -18.31 22.32
C THR A 76 7.79 -17.13 21.83
N GLY A 77 7.75 -15.98 22.54
CA GLY A 77 8.35 -14.72 22.08
C GLY A 77 7.66 -14.10 20.86
N ILE A 78 6.55 -14.68 20.39
CA ILE A 78 5.77 -14.18 19.26
C ILE A 78 4.96 -12.98 19.71
N TYR A 79 4.89 -11.96 18.85
CA TYR A 79 4.07 -10.78 19.07
C TYR A 79 2.77 -10.93 18.29
N GLU A 80 1.64 -10.83 18.98
CA GLU A 80 0.32 -10.86 18.36
C GLU A 80 -0.50 -9.65 18.77
N MET A 81 -1.05 -8.97 17.77
CA MET A 81 -1.87 -7.78 18.00
C MET A 81 -2.90 -7.62 16.89
N TYR A 82 -4.01 -6.98 17.26
CA TYR A 82 -5.15 -6.78 16.38
C TYR A 82 -5.35 -5.29 16.17
N PHE A 83 -5.60 -4.91 14.93
CA PHE A 83 -5.76 -3.55 14.48
C PHE A 83 -7.07 -3.38 13.73
N GLN A 84 -7.62 -2.19 13.73
CA GLN A 84 -8.79 -1.79 12.95
C GLN A 84 -8.45 -0.52 12.18
N LEU A 85 -8.98 -0.37 10.96
CA LEU A 85 -8.80 0.85 10.19
C LEU A 85 -9.89 1.85 10.58
N GLU A 86 -9.54 3.11 10.85
CA GLU A 86 -10.53 4.15 11.22
C GLU A 86 -11.63 4.33 10.16
N SER A 87 -11.30 4.16 8.89
CA SER A 87 -12.26 4.28 7.78
C SER A 87 -13.20 3.07 7.64
N VAL A 88 -12.83 1.90 8.18
CA VAL A 88 -13.59 0.66 8.07
C VAL A 88 -13.50 -0.10 9.41
N PRO A 89 -14.33 0.26 10.40
CA PRO A 89 -14.23 -0.29 11.75
C PRO A 89 -14.74 -1.74 11.87
N ASP A 90 -15.51 -2.21 10.88
CA ASP A 90 -16.15 -3.53 10.88
C ASP A 90 -15.16 -4.70 10.67
N VAL A 91 -13.95 -4.39 10.22
CA VAL A 91 -12.94 -5.41 9.89
C VAL A 91 -11.71 -5.25 10.75
N GLU A 92 -11.36 -6.34 11.43
CA GLU A 92 -10.13 -6.45 12.19
C GLU A 92 -9.00 -6.99 11.30
N CYS A 93 -7.78 -6.51 11.54
CA CYS A 93 -6.54 -6.99 10.94
C CYS A 93 -5.66 -7.57 12.04
N LYS A 94 -5.07 -8.75 11.83
CA LYS A 94 -4.11 -9.33 12.77
C LYS A 94 -2.69 -9.15 12.25
N LEU A 95 -1.83 -8.64 13.12
CA LEU A 95 -0.38 -8.62 12.94
C LEU A 95 0.23 -9.71 13.83
N VAL A 96 1.00 -10.58 13.21
CA VAL A 96 1.82 -11.59 13.88
C VAL A 96 3.28 -11.31 13.54
N VAL A 97 4.10 -11.05 14.56
CA VAL A 97 5.54 -10.87 14.40
C VAL A 97 6.27 -12.04 15.06
N VAL A 98 7.06 -12.75 14.27
CA VAL A 98 7.81 -13.93 14.73
C VAL A 98 9.30 -13.59 14.71
N PRO A 99 9.99 -13.61 15.87
CA PRO A 99 11.43 -13.47 15.92
C PRO A 99 12.12 -14.74 15.42
N LEU A 100 13.07 -14.58 14.49
CA LEU A 100 13.91 -15.64 13.95
C LEU A 100 15.36 -15.15 13.93
N GLY A 101 16.10 -15.43 15.02
CA GLY A 101 17.47 -14.95 15.18
C GLY A 101 17.52 -13.42 15.25
N ASP A 102 18.26 -12.78 14.34
CA ASP A 102 18.35 -11.32 14.19
C ASP A 102 17.30 -10.73 13.23
N THR A 103 16.40 -11.57 12.72
CA THR A 103 15.39 -11.18 11.73
C THR A 103 14.00 -11.33 12.33
N LEU A 104 13.11 -10.38 12.04
CA LEU A 104 11.70 -10.45 12.38
C LEU A 104 10.88 -10.76 11.12
N ILE A 105 10.01 -11.75 11.19
CA ILE A 105 9.03 -12.03 10.15
C ILE A 105 7.71 -11.41 10.59
N LEU A 106 7.23 -10.43 9.84
CA LEU A 106 5.96 -9.76 10.08
C LEU A 106 4.93 -10.33 9.11
N ASN A 107 3.82 -10.80 9.64
CA ASN A 107 2.65 -11.23 8.87
C ASN A 107 1.47 -10.34 9.22
N PHE A 108 0.90 -9.65 8.24
CA PHE A 108 -0.24 -8.77 8.44
C PHE A 108 -1.36 -9.15 7.47
N PHE A 109 -2.57 -9.34 8.00
CA PHE A 109 -3.71 -9.78 7.21
C PHE A 109 -5.05 -9.34 7.82
N PRO A 110 -6.07 -9.04 7.00
CA PRO A 110 -7.43 -8.82 7.47
C PRO A 110 -8.09 -10.15 7.88
N LEU A 111 -8.86 -10.14 8.97
CA LEU A 111 -9.70 -11.25 9.42
C LEU A 111 -11.02 -11.24 8.61
N MET A 112 -10.92 -11.60 7.34
CA MET A 112 -12.06 -11.74 6.44
C MET A 112 -11.96 -13.01 5.59
N ASP A 113 -13.07 -13.37 4.94
CA ASP A 113 -13.12 -14.47 3.98
C ASP A 113 -12.33 -14.12 2.70
N GLY A 114 -11.28 -14.92 2.45
CA GLY A 114 -10.28 -14.72 1.40
C GLY A 114 -8.95 -14.18 1.91
N LYS A 115 -8.33 -14.86 2.89
CA LYS A 115 -7.11 -14.47 3.61
C LYS A 115 -5.90 -14.25 2.67
N THR A 116 -5.71 -13.03 2.20
CA THR A 116 -4.45 -12.57 1.62
C THR A 116 -3.51 -12.17 2.75
N THR A 117 -2.53 -13.01 3.04
CA THR A 117 -1.51 -12.71 4.04
C THR A 117 -0.34 -11.99 3.41
N TYR A 118 0.00 -10.83 3.96
CA TYR A 118 1.16 -10.06 3.54
C TYR A 118 2.29 -10.29 4.53
N SER A 119 3.45 -10.67 4.01
CA SER A 119 4.61 -11.07 4.82
C SER A 119 5.86 -10.32 4.42
N ILE A 120 6.59 -9.77 5.39
CA ILE A 120 7.92 -9.19 5.17
C ILE A 120 8.91 -9.70 6.23
N SER A 121 10.17 -9.87 5.83
CA SER A 121 11.28 -10.14 6.76
C SER A 121 12.11 -8.89 6.99
N VAL A 122 12.41 -8.55 8.25
CA VAL A 122 13.14 -7.34 8.64
C VAL A 122 14.32 -7.72 9.53
N GLN A 123 15.54 -7.48 9.06
CA GLN A 123 16.74 -7.60 9.89
C GLN A 123 16.78 -6.47 10.90
N THR A 124 16.75 -6.79 12.19
CA THR A 124 16.61 -5.79 13.25
C THR A 124 17.86 -4.92 13.41
N LEU A 125 19.05 -5.51 13.34
CA LEU A 125 20.34 -4.83 13.50
C LEU A 125 20.62 -3.79 12.39
N LYS A 126 19.92 -3.89 11.26
CA LYS A 126 19.99 -2.90 10.17
C LYS A 126 19.31 -1.57 10.51
N TYR A 127 18.33 -1.61 11.40
CA TYR A 127 17.47 -0.47 11.74
C TYR A 127 17.53 -0.08 13.21
N VAL A 128 18.04 -0.96 14.09
CA VAL A 128 18.20 -0.71 15.52
C VAL A 128 19.63 -1.02 15.94
N ASN A 129 20.31 -0.04 16.54
CA ASN A 129 21.62 -0.20 17.14
C ASN A 129 21.49 -0.50 18.65
N PRO A 130 21.68 -1.75 19.09
CA PRO A 130 21.53 -2.12 20.50
C PRO A 130 22.55 -1.45 21.43
N TYR A 131 23.67 -0.95 20.89
CA TYR A 131 24.76 -0.36 21.68
C TYR A 131 24.61 1.15 21.93
N SER A 132 23.60 1.79 21.34
CA SER A 132 23.37 3.23 21.54
C SER A 132 22.60 3.48 22.84
N SER A 133 23.13 4.41 23.67
CA SER A 133 22.46 4.94 24.86
C SER A 133 21.27 5.83 24.51
N ASP A 134 21.36 6.55 23.38
CA ASP A 134 20.41 7.59 23.02
C ASP A 134 19.26 7.01 22.20
N LEU A 135 18.01 7.33 22.57
CA LEU A 135 16.82 6.87 21.84
C LEU A 135 16.83 7.33 20.37
N CYS A 136 17.28 8.56 20.11
CA CYS A 136 17.40 9.11 18.76
C CYS A 136 18.54 8.45 17.95
N GLY A 137 19.62 8.03 18.63
CA GLY A 137 20.77 7.35 18.00
C GLY A 137 20.56 5.85 17.80
N ARG A 138 19.59 5.27 18.51
CA ARG A 138 19.26 3.84 18.47
C ARG A 138 18.60 3.43 17.16
N TYR A 139 17.83 4.32 16.52
CA TYR A 139 17.20 4.01 15.24
C TYR A 139 18.02 4.47 14.04
N MET A 140 18.13 3.60 13.05
CA MET A 140 18.87 3.83 11.82
C MET A 140 17.96 3.55 10.62
N ASN A 141 18.20 4.26 9.52
CA ASN A 141 17.53 4.03 8.23
C ASN A 141 15.99 4.01 8.32
N LEU A 142 15.40 4.84 9.19
CA LEU A 142 13.95 4.92 9.44
C LEU A 142 13.14 5.19 8.17
N LYS A 143 13.65 6.04 7.27
CA LYS A 143 13.03 6.29 5.96
C LYS A 143 12.91 5.00 5.14
N ALA A 144 13.96 4.18 5.08
CA ALA A 144 13.97 2.96 4.28
C ALA A 144 13.00 1.89 4.82
N ILE A 145 12.92 1.72 6.14
CA ILE A 145 11.96 0.80 6.75
C ILE A 145 10.52 1.33 6.66
N SER A 146 10.30 2.63 6.83
CA SER A 146 8.98 3.27 6.65
C SER A 146 8.42 3.00 5.25
N HIS A 147 9.19 3.33 4.19
CA HIS A 147 8.76 3.08 2.82
C HIS A 147 8.52 1.60 2.57
N ARG A 148 9.45 0.73 2.95
CA ARG A 148 9.30 -0.71 2.74
C ARG A 148 8.07 -1.28 3.45
N PHE A 149 7.81 -0.86 4.68
CA PHE A 149 6.65 -1.29 5.44
C PHE A 149 5.34 -0.75 4.84
N LYS A 150 5.32 0.54 4.50
CA LYS A 150 4.15 1.19 3.89
C LYS A 150 3.80 0.57 2.54
N ASP A 151 4.80 0.26 1.72
CA ASP A 151 4.62 -0.28 0.37
C ASP A 151 4.24 -1.77 0.38
N GLN A 152 4.83 -2.58 1.26
CA GLN A 152 4.68 -4.04 1.23
C GLN A 152 3.60 -4.59 2.17
N LEU A 153 3.27 -3.88 3.26
CA LEU A 153 2.27 -4.35 4.24
C LEU A 153 1.07 -3.41 4.32
N SER A 154 1.29 -2.16 4.71
CA SER A 154 0.19 -1.27 5.08
C SER A 154 -0.69 -0.89 3.89
N THR A 155 -0.11 -0.42 2.80
CA THR A 155 -0.85 -0.03 1.59
C THR A 155 -1.63 -1.18 0.96
N PRO A 156 -1.06 -2.39 0.76
CA PRO A 156 -1.82 -3.49 0.18
C PRO A 156 -2.94 -3.98 1.10
N VAL A 157 -2.72 -4.11 2.42
CA VAL A 157 -3.80 -4.48 3.35
C VAL A 157 -4.92 -3.42 3.34
N ARG A 158 -4.55 -2.14 3.30
CA ARG A 158 -5.53 -1.06 3.22
C ARG A 158 -6.31 -1.08 1.91
N LYS A 159 -5.65 -1.40 0.78
CA LYS A 159 -6.32 -1.58 -0.53
C LYS A 159 -7.37 -2.68 -0.43
N ASP A 160 -6.99 -3.85 0.08
CA ASP A 160 -7.90 -5.00 0.19
C ASP A 160 -9.09 -4.67 1.07
N LEU A 161 -8.85 -3.95 2.17
CA LEU A 161 -9.90 -3.54 3.09
C LEU A 161 -10.91 -2.58 2.43
N PHE A 162 -10.44 -1.59 1.67
CA PHE A 162 -11.31 -0.69 0.93
C PHE A 162 -12.14 -1.41 -0.14
N ILE A 163 -11.51 -2.30 -0.90
CA ILE A 163 -12.20 -3.08 -1.94
C ILE A 163 -13.32 -3.93 -1.32
N LYS A 164 -13.03 -4.60 -0.19
CA LYS A 164 -14.02 -5.44 0.51
C LYS A 164 -15.13 -4.63 1.15
N ALA A 165 -14.82 -3.48 1.73
CA ALA A 165 -15.82 -2.57 2.29
C ALA A 165 -16.69 -1.88 1.22
N GLY A 166 -16.35 -2.00 -0.07
CA GLY A 166 -17.02 -1.28 -1.15
C GLY A 166 -16.78 0.23 -1.10
N VAL A 167 -15.77 0.67 -0.35
CA VAL A 167 -15.44 2.09 -0.16
C VAL A 167 -14.30 2.46 -1.11
N MET A 168 -14.42 3.61 -1.76
CA MET A 168 -13.35 4.12 -2.63
C MET A 168 -12.14 4.53 -1.78
N GLY A 169 -11.05 3.78 -1.93
CA GLY A 169 -9.75 4.17 -1.38
C GLY A 169 -9.06 5.22 -2.25
N PRO A 170 -7.99 5.87 -1.74
CA PRO A 170 -7.26 6.93 -2.46
C PRO A 170 -6.34 6.41 -3.58
N SER A 171 -6.37 5.10 -3.88
CA SER A 171 -5.56 4.51 -4.95
C SER A 171 -6.40 4.29 -6.21
N LEU A 172 -5.77 4.37 -7.38
CA LEU A 172 -6.44 4.03 -8.65
C LEU A 172 -6.86 2.55 -8.71
N GLN A 173 -6.29 1.69 -7.87
CA GLN A 173 -6.65 0.28 -7.82
C GLN A 173 -7.90 0.03 -6.96
N THR A 174 -8.24 0.95 -6.05
CA THR A 174 -9.40 0.83 -5.15
C THR A 174 -10.69 1.41 -5.72
N ILE A 175 -10.63 2.07 -6.88
CA ILE A 175 -11.86 2.57 -7.53
C ILE A 175 -12.64 1.42 -8.21
N PRO A 176 -13.98 1.54 -8.31
CA PRO A 176 -14.82 0.61 -9.05
C PRO A 176 -14.34 0.43 -10.50
N ILE A 177 -14.56 -0.77 -11.04
CA ILE A 177 -14.07 -1.15 -12.37
C ILE A 177 -14.67 -0.27 -13.47
N GLU A 178 -15.91 0.18 -13.30
CA GLU A 178 -16.61 1.09 -14.21
C GLU A 178 -15.87 2.42 -14.33
N LEU A 179 -15.35 2.94 -13.21
CA LEU A 179 -14.56 4.18 -13.20
C LEU A 179 -13.19 3.95 -13.82
N LYS A 180 -12.56 2.78 -13.59
CA LYS A 180 -11.30 2.42 -14.26
C LYS A 180 -11.48 2.42 -15.79
N PHE A 181 -12.55 1.80 -16.29
CA PHE A 181 -12.87 1.82 -17.72
C PHE A 181 -13.09 3.22 -18.26
N ARG A 182 -13.83 4.08 -17.54
CA ARG A 182 -14.03 5.47 -17.95
C ARG A 182 -12.70 6.21 -18.07
N ILE A 183 -11.80 6.05 -17.11
CA ILE A 183 -10.47 6.67 -17.16
C ILE A 183 -9.68 6.15 -18.35
N LEU A 184 -9.65 4.83 -18.58
CA LEU A 184 -8.94 4.24 -19.72
C LEU A 184 -9.49 4.69 -21.08
N ARG A 185 -10.81 4.91 -21.20
CA ARG A 185 -11.45 5.44 -22.41
C ARG A 185 -11.08 6.89 -22.72
N LEU A 186 -10.59 7.66 -21.73
CA LEU A 186 -10.10 9.02 -21.92
C LEU A 186 -8.64 9.05 -22.39
N LEU A 187 -7.91 7.94 -22.27
CA LEU A 187 -6.52 7.84 -22.69
C LEU A 187 -6.40 7.52 -24.19
N ASP A 188 -5.26 7.85 -24.77
CA ASP A 188 -4.84 7.42 -26.10
C ASP A 188 -4.37 5.94 -26.07
N ALA A 189 -4.41 5.29 -27.23
CA ALA A 189 -4.07 3.86 -27.32
C ALA A 189 -2.63 3.52 -26.89
N TYR A 190 -1.68 4.46 -27.06
CA TYR A 190 -0.31 4.28 -26.61
C TYR A 190 -0.24 4.28 -25.08
N SER A 191 -0.86 5.26 -24.43
CA SER A 191 -0.97 5.32 -22.96
C SER A 191 -1.71 4.12 -22.38
N VAL A 192 -2.80 3.64 -23.02
CA VAL A 192 -3.51 2.42 -22.58
C VAL A 192 -2.59 1.19 -22.64
N THR A 193 -1.76 1.07 -23.66
CA THR A 193 -0.79 -0.02 -23.80
C THR A 193 0.30 0.07 -22.73
N LYS A 194 0.77 1.27 -22.38
CA LYS A 194 1.72 1.47 -21.27
C LYS A 194 1.08 1.12 -19.93
N MET A 195 -0.18 1.51 -19.71
CA MET A 195 -0.93 1.18 -18.50
C MET A 195 -1.05 -0.34 -18.29
N ALA A 196 -1.26 -1.10 -19.38
CA ALA A 196 -1.32 -2.57 -19.35
C ALA A 196 0.00 -3.24 -18.93
N GLN A 197 1.13 -2.53 -19.01
CA GLN A 197 2.44 -3.02 -18.59
C GLN A 197 2.70 -2.77 -17.11
N CYS A 198 1.97 -1.86 -16.46
CA CYS A 198 2.22 -1.44 -15.07
C CYS A 198 1.80 -2.48 -14.03
N CYS A 199 0.65 -3.13 -14.18
CA CYS A 199 0.22 -4.18 -13.25
C CYS A 199 -0.69 -5.21 -13.92
N ARG A 200 -0.83 -6.37 -13.26
CA ARG A 200 -1.68 -7.48 -13.73
C ARG A 200 -3.15 -7.07 -13.86
N GLU A 201 -3.67 -6.33 -12.89
CA GLU A 201 -5.06 -5.85 -12.90
C GLU A 201 -5.36 -4.97 -14.12
N PHE A 202 -4.50 -3.97 -14.40
CA PHE A 202 -4.67 -3.12 -15.59
C PHE A 202 -4.37 -3.88 -16.89
N ARG A 203 -3.50 -4.89 -16.88
CA ARG A 203 -3.29 -5.75 -18.05
C ARG A 203 -4.58 -6.46 -18.46
N ASP A 204 -5.32 -6.96 -17.49
CA ASP A 204 -6.57 -7.68 -17.71
C ASP A 204 -7.64 -6.70 -18.23
N ILE A 205 -7.83 -5.56 -17.57
CA ILE A 205 -8.80 -4.52 -17.97
C ILE A 205 -8.47 -3.95 -19.36
N CYS A 206 -7.20 -3.63 -19.65
CA CYS A 206 -6.78 -3.14 -20.96
C CYS A 206 -6.86 -4.21 -22.05
N SER A 207 -7.12 -5.48 -21.70
CA SER A 207 -7.32 -6.55 -22.66
C SER A 207 -8.76 -6.74 -23.11
N GLU A 208 -9.69 -6.03 -22.49
CA GLU A 208 -11.10 -6.11 -22.79
C GLU A 208 -11.46 -5.52 -24.15
N SER A 209 -12.20 -6.30 -24.94
CA SER A 209 -12.53 -5.97 -26.33
C SER A 209 -13.39 -4.69 -26.44
N GLN A 210 -14.23 -4.42 -25.44
CA GLN A 210 -15.11 -3.25 -25.41
C GLN A 210 -14.33 -1.94 -25.35
N LEU A 211 -13.23 -1.90 -24.57
CA LEU A 211 -12.37 -0.72 -24.47
C LEU A 211 -11.81 -0.32 -25.84
N TRP A 212 -11.34 -1.30 -26.63
CA TRP A 212 -10.75 -1.03 -27.95
C TRP A 212 -11.79 -0.68 -29.01
N LYS A 213 -13.02 -1.19 -28.89
CA LYS A 213 -14.14 -0.74 -29.72
C LYS A 213 -14.47 0.71 -29.45
N ASP A 214 -14.56 1.11 -28.17
CA ASP A 214 -14.83 2.50 -27.77
C ASP A 214 -13.75 3.46 -28.28
N LEU A 215 -12.46 3.08 -28.18
CA LEU A 215 -11.35 3.86 -28.72
C LEU A 215 -11.42 3.97 -30.26
N LEU A 216 -11.72 2.87 -30.95
CA LEU A 216 -11.88 2.87 -32.40
C LEU A 216 -13.03 3.79 -32.85
N TYR A 217 -14.17 3.77 -32.15
CA TYR A 217 -15.29 4.66 -32.46
C TYR A 217 -14.97 6.14 -32.23
N ARG A 218 -14.20 6.44 -31.18
CA ARG A 218 -13.76 7.79 -30.85
C ARG A 218 -12.78 8.33 -31.88
N ASP A 219 -11.76 7.54 -32.23
CA ASP A 219 -10.63 8.00 -33.04
C ASP A 219 -10.90 7.86 -34.55
N PHE A 220 -11.78 6.93 -34.96
CA PHE A 220 -12.10 6.65 -36.36
C PHE A 220 -13.62 6.54 -36.62
N PRO A 221 -14.39 7.64 -36.52
CA PRO A 221 -15.83 7.65 -36.79
C PRO A 221 -16.13 7.20 -38.24
N GLY A 222 -16.85 6.09 -38.40
CA GLY A 222 -17.20 5.50 -39.71
C GLY A 222 -16.90 4.00 -39.88
N CYS A 223 -16.23 3.38 -38.90
CA CYS A 223 -15.79 1.99 -38.97
C CYS A 223 -16.79 1.04 -38.29
N TYR A 224 -17.93 0.78 -38.93
CA TYR A 224 -19.03 -0.03 -38.35
C TYR A 224 -18.93 -1.55 -38.52
N ARG A 225 -17.86 -2.08 -39.12
CA ARG A 225 -17.78 -3.54 -39.34
C ARG A 225 -17.50 -4.24 -38.02
N THR A 226 -18.33 -5.25 -37.71
CA THR A 226 -18.23 -6.14 -36.56
C THR A 226 -16.85 -6.77 -36.48
N VAL A 227 -15.96 -6.17 -35.68
CA VAL A 227 -14.62 -6.67 -35.46
C VAL A 227 -14.63 -7.62 -34.25
N SER A 228 -14.20 -8.86 -34.48
CA SER A 228 -13.96 -9.87 -33.45
C SER A 228 -12.76 -9.53 -32.54
N ASN A 229 -11.77 -8.78 -33.05
CA ASN A 229 -10.60 -8.31 -32.31
C ASN A 229 -10.34 -6.79 -32.48
N GLY A 230 -10.90 -5.96 -31.60
CA GLY A 230 -10.78 -4.49 -31.67
C GLY A 230 -9.34 -3.97 -31.60
N LYS A 231 -8.45 -4.68 -30.88
CA LYS A 231 -7.02 -4.35 -30.74
C LYS A 231 -6.26 -4.38 -32.08
N ASP A 232 -6.47 -5.44 -32.86
CA ASP A 232 -5.71 -5.65 -34.10
C ASP A 232 -6.16 -4.67 -35.20
N CYS A 233 -7.45 -4.34 -35.24
CA CYS A 233 -7.95 -3.31 -36.14
C CYS A 233 -7.45 -1.91 -35.80
N TYR A 234 -7.35 -1.57 -34.51
CA TYR A 234 -6.77 -0.30 -34.11
C TYR A 234 -5.30 -0.20 -34.56
N ARG A 235 -4.49 -1.25 -34.32
CA ARG A 235 -3.08 -1.30 -34.78
C ARG A 235 -2.95 -1.15 -36.30
N PHE A 236 -3.76 -1.87 -37.06
CA PHE A 236 -3.71 -1.82 -38.53
C PHE A 236 -4.01 -0.40 -39.04
N ARG A 237 -4.97 0.30 -38.44
CA ARG A 237 -5.36 1.65 -38.86
C ARG A 237 -4.41 2.73 -38.42
N SER A 238 -3.86 2.67 -37.20
CA SER A 238 -2.81 3.60 -36.77
C SER A 238 -1.62 3.55 -37.71
N HIS A 239 -1.20 2.33 -38.12
CA HIS A 239 -0.15 2.18 -39.14
C HIS A 239 -0.57 2.73 -40.51
N HIS A 240 -1.81 2.52 -40.94
CA HIS A 240 -2.27 3.06 -42.21
C HIS A 240 -2.32 4.59 -42.21
N GLU A 241 -2.71 5.21 -41.09
CA GLU A 241 -2.76 6.67 -40.91
C GLU A 241 -1.35 7.29 -40.86
N GLU A 242 -0.41 6.67 -40.14
CA GLU A 242 1.02 7.03 -40.16
C GLU A 242 1.61 6.98 -41.59
N VAL A 243 1.26 5.96 -42.37
CA VAL A 243 1.71 5.83 -43.77
C VAL A 243 1.09 6.91 -44.65
N THR A 244 -0.23 7.17 -44.57
CA THR A 244 -0.88 8.23 -45.37
C THR A 244 -0.45 9.65 -44.99
N THR A 245 -0.09 9.90 -43.74
CA THR A 245 0.45 11.21 -43.32
C THR A 245 1.88 11.42 -43.83
N HIS A 246 2.67 10.36 -44.00
CA HIS A 246 4.00 10.41 -44.60
C HIS A 246 4.01 10.44 -46.14
N THR A 247 2.87 10.16 -46.80
CA THR A 247 2.77 10.16 -48.28
C THR A 247 2.06 11.38 -48.88
N ARG A 248 1.65 12.39 -48.10
CA ARG A 248 1.14 13.64 -48.70
C ARG A 248 2.31 14.42 -49.32
N PRO A 249 2.39 14.57 -50.66
CA PRO A 249 3.34 15.48 -51.26
C PRO A 249 2.90 16.91 -50.95
N THR A 250 3.86 17.76 -50.56
CA THR A 250 3.72 19.21 -50.58
C THR A 250 3.35 19.65 -51.99
N LEU A 251 2.06 19.94 -52.20
CA LEU A 251 1.56 20.66 -53.36
C LEU A 251 1.54 22.14 -53.00
N ASP A 252 2.66 22.80 -53.25
CA ASP A 252 2.75 24.25 -53.37
C ASP A 252 2.17 24.67 -54.74
N PRO A 253 1.37 25.74 -54.79
CA PRO A 253 1.37 26.66 -55.91
C PRO A 253 2.15 27.95 -55.58
#